data_AF-A0A8H7UDB2-F1
#
_entry.id   AF-A0A8H7UDB2-F1
#
_cell.length_a   1.000
_cell.length_b   1.000
_cell.length_c   1.000
_cell.angle_alpha   90.00
_cell.angle_beta   90.00
_cell.angle_gamma   90.00
#
_symmetry.space_group_name_H-M   'P 1'
#
loop_
_entity.id
_entity.type
_entity.pdbx_description
1 polymer ?
#
loop_
_entity_poly.entity_id
_entity_poly.type
_entity_poly.pdbx_seq_one_letter_code
_entity_poly.pdbx_strand_id
1 'polypeptide(L)'
;MDVHTLVFNQASNDRNSNAEKEWVEEELANPPWADEGFFEEFAAAFRKMSPEEKWTLSTGKVVEDELYKFGKKCNHEHPCHSWILDTKDKNYTKEGHFTEEELEEIHSLTPVTFPDIPVDIDNYMQSLDATTTADLRIQCAKCPLSEPFNRDKDFDAEWVLSSVRMMIHEYESGNLRTSHNELWYMLRIWSMVDRLFDNMPGLETVRGDSASISTSLRKNEERTSSSVIRMKRKIMGRRGDLLLQKGTAEYGCAEAGAKFDGPNGSKRMVESGLKTPKMLKDMLNNLAIICQQEEARVVGLRTVGFILSGLTMEILTMDAPNGYITRLTRSKLYQVPKEVSSVNAILLPLLSVLISTK
;
A
#
# COMPACT_ATOMS: atom_id res chain seq x y z
N MET A 1 18.44 -32.01 21.25
CA MET A 1 17.65 -30.80 20.92
C MET A 1 16.29 -30.99 21.56
N ASP A 2 15.95 -30.10 22.48
CA ASP A 2 14.92 -30.31 23.50
C ASP A 2 13.50 -30.04 22.95
N VAL A 3 12.60 -31.00 23.17
CA VAL A 3 11.20 -31.02 22.72
C VAL A 3 10.37 -29.89 23.35
N HIS A 4 10.87 -29.28 24.42
CA HIS A 4 10.25 -28.15 25.11
C HIS A 4 10.28 -26.83 24.33
N THR A 5 11.16 -26.67 23.35
CA THR A 5 11.28 -25.40 22.59
C THR A 5 10.20 -25.24 21.51
N LEU A 6 9.64 -26.35 21.03
CA LEU A 6 8.60 -26.36 19.97
C LEU A 6 7.21 -25.97 20.50
N VAL A 7 6.89 -26.31 21.75
CA VAL A 7 5.57 -26.06 22.35
C VAL A 7 5.37 -24.58 22.70
N PHE A 8 6.45 -23.87 23.07
CA PHE A 8 6.38 -22.43 23.37
C PHE A 8 6.12 -21.57 22.12
N ASN A 9 6.64 -21.96 20.95
CA ASN A 9 6.42 -21.23 19.69
C ASN A 9 5.02 -21.44 19.08
N GLN A 10 4.39 -22.60 19.31
CA GLN A 10 2.99 -22.80 18.91
C GLN A 10 2.04 -22.03 19.83
N ALA A 11 2.26 -22.07 21.16
CA ALA A 11 1.42 -21.35 22.12
C ALA A 11 1.53 -19.81 22.01
N SER A 12 2.68 -19.26 21.61
CA SER A 12 2.83 -17.83 21.36
C SER A 12 2.15 -17.39 20.06
N ASN A 13 2.23 -18.19 19.00
CA ASN A 13 1.55 -17.90 17.73
C ASN A 13 0.03 -18.01 17.85
N ASP A 14 -0.48 -19.00 18.60
CA ASP A 14 -1.93 -19.15 18.82
C ASP A 14 -2.48 -17.99 19.66
N ARG A 15 -1.75 -17.53 20.69
CA ARG A 15 -2.12 -16.35 21.49
C ARG A 15 -2.10 -15.05 20.67
N ASN A 16 -1.12 -14.87 19.79
CA ASN A 16 -1.07 -13.68 18.92
C ASN A 16 -2.19 -13.70 17.88
N SER A 17 -2.52 -14.88 17.32
CA SER A 17 -3.61 -15.01 16.36
C SER A 17 -5.00 -14.84 16.98
N ASN A 18 -5.19 -15.26 18.25
CA ASN A 18 -6.43 -15.01 18.98
C ASN A 18 -6.53 -13.56 19.44
N ALA A 19 -5.44 -12.93 19.89
CA ALA A 19 -5.43 -11.50 20.23
C ALA A 19 -5.66 -10.61 19.00
N GLU A 20 -5.11 -10.95 17.83
CA GLU A 20 -5.40 -10.24 16.58
C GLU A 20 -6.84 -10.43 16.10
N LYS A 21 -7.40 -11.65 16.22
CA LYS A 21 -8.81 -11.90 15.92
C LYS A 21 -9.73 -11.16 16.88
N GLU A 22 -9.46 -11.21 18.18
CA GLU A 22 -10.20 -10.47 19.21
C GLU A 22 -10.08 -8.96 18.98
N TRP A 23 -8.92 -8.42 18.60
CA TRP A 23 -8.76 -7.00 18.29
C TRP A 23 -9.52 -6.57 17.03
N VAL A 24 -9.49 -7.36 15.95
CA VAL A 24 -10.27 -7.08 14.73
C VAL A 24 -11.77 -7.17 15.03
N GLU A 25 -12.20 -8.16 15.82
CA GLU A 25 -13.60 -8.30 16.25
C GLU A 25 -14.01 -7.15 17.19
N GLU A 26 -13.16 -6.66 18.08
CA GLU A 26 -13.42 -5.54 18.99
C GLU A 26 -13.46 -4.17 18.26
N GLU A 27 -12.56 -3.95 17.29
CA GLU A 27 -12.55 -2.77 16.40
C GLU A 27 -13.81 -2.71 15.51
N LEU A 28 -14.37 -3.88 15.15
CA LEU A 28 -15.61 -4.03 14.37
C LEU A 28 -16.89 -4.04 15.22
N ALA A 29 -16.86 -4.55 16.45
CA ALA A 29 -18.05 -4.79 17.27
C ALA A 29 -18.46 -3.58 18.13
N ASN A 30 -17.54 -2.67 18.47
CA ASN A 30 -17.87 -1.53 19.33
C ASN A 30 -16.91 -0.36 19.11
N PRO A 31 -17.13 0.50 18.11
CA PRO A 31 -16.13 1.49 17.77
C PRO A 31 -16.21 2.75 18.63
N PRO A 32 -15.12 3.17 19.30
CA PRO A 32 -15.04 4.46 19.99
C PRO A 32 -14.94 5.69 19.07
N TRP A 33 -15.06 5.54 17.75
CA TRP A 33 -14.64 6.57 16.77
C TRP A 33 -15.77 7.49 16.27
N ALA A 34 -17.04 7.16 16.56
CA ALA A 34 -18.22 7.92 16.13
C ALA A 34 -18.80 8.79 17.26
N ASP A 35 -17.97 9.57 17.95
CA ASP A 35 -18.55 10.63 18.79
C ASP A 35 -19.09 11.76 17.89
N GLU A 36 -19.97 12.61 18.42
CA GLU A 36 -20.52 13.76 17.68
C GLU A 36 -19.41 14.65 17.09
N GLY A 37 -18.21 14.64 17.67
CA GLY A 37 -17.06 15.42 17.22
C GLY A 37 -16.53 14.97 15.86
N PHE A 38 -16.45 13.66 15.59
CA PHE A 38 -15.96 13.13 14.31
C PHE A 38 -16.81 13.61 13.12
N PHE A 39 -18.13 13.47 13.22
CA PHE A 39 -19.03 13.88 12.14
C PHE A 39 -19.08 15.42 11.99
N GLU A 40 -18.92 16.16 13.09
CA GLU A 40 -18.86 17.62 13.05
C GLU A 40 -17.55 18.11 12.40
N GLU A 41 -16.41 17.44 12.63
CA GLU A 41 -15.16 17.70 11.93
C GLU A 41 -15.28 17.46 10.42
N PHE A 42 -15.93 16.35 10.02
CA PHE A 42 -16.21 16.06 8.62
C PHE A 42 -17.10 17.13 7.97
N ALA A 43 -18.18 17.53 8.64
CA ALA A 43 -19.07 18.60 8.18
C ALA A 43 -18.37 19.97 8.14
N ALA A 44 -17.50 20.27 9.11
CA ALA A 44 -16.69 21.48 9.14
C ALA A 44 -15.71 21.53 7.97
N ALA A 45 -15.04 20.41 7.65
CA ALA A 45 -14.17 20.32 6.48
C ALA A 45 -14.94 20.61 5.18
N PHE A 46 -16.12 20.01 5.00
CA PHE A 46 -16.97 20.25 3.83
C PHE A 46 -17.39 21.73 3.70
N ARG A 47 -17.79 22.37 4.81
CA ARG A 47 -18.22 23.78 4.82
C ARG A 47 -17.09 24.77 4.49
N LYS A 48 -15.83 24.37 4.62
CA LYS A 48 -14.67 25.19 4.28
C LYS A 48 -14.29 25.13 2.79
N MET A 49 -14.85 24.20 2.01
CA MET A 49 -14.52 24.02 0.60
C MET A 49 -15.17 25.11 -0.27
N SER A 50 -14.39 25.72 -1.15
CA SER A 50 -14.89 26.67 -2.14
C SER A 50 -15.70 25.93 -3.21
N PRO A 51 -16.93 26.35 -3.55
CA PRO A 51 -17.72 25.70 -4.60
C PRO A 51 -17.03 25.63 -5.96
N GLU A 52 -16.21 26.62 -6.28
CA GLU A 52 -15.51 26.79 -7.56
C GLU A 52 -14.30 25.85 -7.70
N GLU A 53 -13.79 25.34 -6.59
CA GLU A 53 -12.65 24.41 -6.53
C GLU A 53 -13.12 22.94 -6.46
N LYS A 54 -14.42 22.68 -6.35
CA LYS A 54 -14.95 21.31 -6.28
C LYS A 54 -14.94 20.62 -7.64
N TRP A 55 -14.77 19.30 -7.62
CA TRP A 55 -14.76 18.50 -8.84
C TRP A 55 -16.18 18.26 -9.36
N THR A 56 -16.50 18.89 -10.49
CA THR A 56 -17.74 18.65 -11.24
C THR A 56 -17.51 17.66 -12.39
N LEU A 57 -18.30 16.60 -12.43
CA LEU A 57 -18.30 15.58 -13.49
C LEU A 57 -19.06 16.06 -14.73
N SER A 58 -18.89 15.34 -15.84
CA SER A 58 -19.60 15.59 -17.11
C SER A 58 -21.13 15.54 -16.96
N THR A 59 -21.65 14.81 -15.97
CA THR A 59 -23.08 14.75 -15.61
C THR A 59 -23.58 15.99 -14.85
N GLY A 60 -22.68 16.90 -14.48
CA GLY A 60 -22.97 18.05 -13.61
C GLY A 60 -22.97 17.72 -12.12
N LYS A 61 -22.71 16.45 -11.76
CA LYS A 61 -22.59 16.00 -10.36
C LYS A 61 -21.29 16.49 -9.75
N VAL A 62 -21.36 16.97 -8.51
CA VAL A 62 -20.19 17.43 -7.74
C VAL A 62 -19.72 16.32 -6.82
N VAL A 63 -18.47 15.88 -6.97
CA VAL A 63 -17.93 14.68 -6.30
C VAL A 63 -17.90 14.85 -4.78
N GLU A 64 -17.41 15.99 -4.27
CA GLU A 64 -17.36 16.30 -2.85
C GLU A 64 -18.76 16.31 -2.22
N ASP A 65 -19.76 16.80 -2.94
CA ASP A 65 -21.14 16.85 -2.46
C ASP A 65 -21.74 15.45 -2.32
N GLU A 66 -21.47 14.55 -3.26
CA GLU A 66 -21.92 13.16 -3.18
C GLU A 66 -21.18 12.36 -2.12
N LEU A 67 -19.86 12.54 -1.98
CA LEU A 67 -19.13 11.93 -0.87
C LEU A 67 -19.61 12.44 0.48
N TYR A 68 -19.95 13.73 0.59
CA TYR A 68 -20.52 14.29 1.82
C TYR A 68 -21.89 13.70 2.13
N LYS A 69 -22.78 13.59 1.13
CA LYS A 69 -24.10 12.94 1.29
C LYS A 69 -23.94 11.48 1.73
N PHE A 70 -23.01 10.75 1.12
CA PHE A 70 -22.72 9.36 1.47
C PHE A 70 -22.16 9.22 2.88
N GLY A 71 -21.15 10.03 3.24
CA GLY A 71 -20.55 10.01 4.58
C GLY A 71 -21.58 10.28 5.68
N LYS A 72 -22.50 11.23 5.48
CA LYS A 72 -23.61 11.47 6.43
C LYS A 72 -24.54 10.28 6.65
N LYS A 73 -24.61 9.34 5.69
CA LYS A 73 -25.41 8.11 5.79
C LYS A 73 -24.62 6.98 6.47
N CYS A 74 -23.29 7.06 6.49
CA CYS A 74 -22.44 6.01 7.01
C CYS A 74 -22.53 5.95 8.53
N ASN A 75 -22.95 4.79 9.06
CA ASN A 75 -22.88 4.50 10.50
C ASN A 75 -21.50 4.01 10.95
N HIS A 76 -20.59 3.78 9.99
CA HIS A 76 -19.23 3.31 10.20
C HIS A 76 -18.20 4.24 9.53
N GLU A 77 -16.98 4.34 10.07
CA GLU A 77 -15.92 5.11 9.43
C GLU A 77 -15.68 4.54 8.04
N HIS A 78 -15.47 5.44 7.10
CA HIS A 78 -15.37 5.15 5.69
C HIS A 78 -14.33 6.10 5.09
N PRO A 79 -13.54 5.69 4.08
CA PRO A 79 -12.58 6.56 3.40
C PRO A 79 -13.13 7.92 2.94
N CYS A 80 -14.42 7.97 2.59
CA CYS A 80 -15.09 9.21 2.19
C CYS A 80 -15.06 10.28 3.29
N HIS A 81 -15.07 9.90 4.58
CA HIS A 81 -14.92 10.85 5.70
C HIS A 81 -13.54 11.51 5.75
N SER A 82 -12.56 10.87 5.12
CA SER A 82 -11.23 11.43 4.88
C SER A 82 -11.08 11.97 3.45
N TRP A 83 -12.17 12.21 2.71
CA TRP A 83 -12.14 12.68 1.31
C TRP A 83 -11.30 11.80 0.39
N ILE A 84 -11.25 10.50 0.68
CA ILE A 84 -10.62 9.48 -0.16
C ILE A 84 -11.71 8.79 -0.97
N LEU A 85 -11.58 8.81 -2.29
CA LEU A 85 -12.49 8.14 -3.23
C LEU A 85 -11.80 6.93 -3.85
N ASP A 86 -12.32 5.74 -3.54
CA ASP A 86 -11.95 4.48 -4.17
C ASP A 86 -12.95 4.15 -5.28
N THR A 87 -12.53 4.23 -6.54
CA THR A 87 -13.43 4.00 -7.69
C THR A 87 -13.90 2.56 -7.82
N LYS A 88 -13.31 1.63 -7.05
CA LYS A 88 -13.72 0.22 -6.99
C LYS A 88 -14.61 -0.10 -5.79
N ASP A 89 -14.93 0.89 -4.94
CA ASP A 89 -15.86 0.70 -3.84
C ASP A 89 -17.31 0.63 -4.34
N LYS A 90 -17.89 -0.56 -4.21
CA LYS A 90 -19.25 -0.87 -4.64
C LYS A 90 -20.32 -0.20 -3.78
N ASN A 91 -19.99 0.36 -2.61
CA ASN A 91 -20.96 1.06 -1.78
C ASN A 91 -21.48 2.32 -2.49
N TYR A 92 -20.63 3.00 -3.26
CA TYR A 92 -21.02 4.19 -4.02
C TYR A 92 -22.15 3.94 -5.02
N THR A 93 -22.09 2.82 -5.76
CA THR A 93 -23.13 2.45 -6.73
C THR A 93 -24.35 1.83 -6.05
N LYS A 94 -24.15 0.98 -5.03
CA LYS A 94 -25.25 0.39 -4.25
C LYS A 94 -26.13 1.42 -3.56
N GLU A 95 -25.52 2.49 -3.06
CA GLU A 95 -26.20 3.58 -2.35
C GLU A 95 -26.66 4.71 -3.28
N GLY A 96 -26.41 4.58 -4.60
CA GLY A 96 -26.90 5.49 -5.63
C GLY A 96 -26.19 6.84 -5.70
N HIS A 97 -24.97 6.95 -5.17
CA HIS A 97 -24.19 8.20 -5.19
C HIS A 97 -23.49 8.43 -6.53
N PHE A 98 -22.99 7.35 -7.15
CA PHE A 98 -22.32 7.41 -8.45
C PHE A 98 -22.81 6.29 -9.36
N THR A 99 -22.84 6.54 -10.67
CA THR A 99 -22.98 5.48 -11.69
C THR A 99 -21.60 4.87 -12.01
N GLU A 100 -21.60 3.72 -12.69
CA GLU A 100 -20.34 3.11 -13.14
C GLU A 100 -19.59 4.01 -14.13
N GLU A 101 -20.31 4.74 -15.00
CA GLU A 101 -19.72 5.69 -15.95
C GLU A 101 -19.08 6.89 -15.23
N GLU A 102 -19.72 7.41 -14.18
CA GLU A 102 -19.18 8.49 -13.36
C GLU A 102 -17.92 8.04 -12.60
N LEU A 103 -17.92 6.82 -12.06
CA LEU A 103 -16.72 6.27 -11.39
C LEU A 103 -15.59 6.00 -12.39
N GLU A 104 -15.90 5.62 -13.62
CA GLU A 104 -14.90 5.47 -14.69
C GLU A 104 -14.36 6.84 -15.16
N GLU A 105 -15.20 7.87 -15.24
CA GLU A 105 -14.74 9.26 -15.48
C GLU A 105 -13.76 9.70 -14.38
N ILE A 106 -14.09 9.45 -13.12
CA ILE A 106 -13.21 9.74 -11.98
C ILE A 106 -11.92 8.90 -12.05
N HIS A 107 -12.02 7.63 -12.41
CA HIS A 107 -10.86 6.73 -12.49
C HIS A 107 -9.89 7.11 -13.61
N SER A 108 -10.43 7.58 -14.75
CA SER A 108 -9.67 7.89 -15.95
C SER A 108 -9.16 9.32 -16.02
N LEU A 109 -9.59 10.23 -15.13
CA LEU A 109 -9.07 11.59 -15.10
C LEU A 109 -7.57 11.59 -14.76
N THR A 110 -6.71 11.91 -15.73
CA THR A 110 -5.24 11.88 -15.56
C THR A 110 -4.79 10.52 -14.99
N PRO A 111 -4.84 9.44 -15.80
CA PRO A 111 -4.65 8.09 -15.31
C PRO A 111 -3.32 7.94 -14.56
N VAL A 112 -3.37 7.29 -13.40
CA VAL A 112 -2.14 6.87 -12.72
C VAL A 112 -1.59 5.67 -13.45
N THR A 113 -0.68 5.90 -14.40
CA THR A 113 0.08 4.83 -15.05
C THR A 113 1.42 4.69 -14.36
N PHE A 114 1.73 3.46 -13.94
CA PHE A 114 3.11 3.16 -13.59
C PHE A 114 3.99 3.31 -14.84
N PRO A 115 5.21 3.87 -14.73
CA PRO A 115 6.14 3.94 -15.85
C PRO A 115 6.41 2.55 -16.44
N ASP A 116 6.58 2.51 -17.75
CA ASP A 116 7.06 1.31 -18.41
C ASP A 116 8.45 0.96 -17.88
N ILE A 117 8.69 -0.34 -17.67
CA ILE A 117 10.02 -0.82 -17.32
C ILE A 117 11.00 -0.61 -18.49
N PRO A 118 12.30 -0.39 -18.22
CA PRO A 118 13.29 -0.33 -19.28
C PRO A 118 13.29 -1.58 -20.17
N VAL A 119 13.38 -1.39 -21.49
CA VAL A 119 13.28 -2.47 -22.49
C VAL A 119 14.34 -3.55 -22.30
N ASP A 120 15.53 -3.19 -21.86
CA ASP A 120 16.61 -4.12 -21.53
C ASP A 120 16.27 -5.00 -20.31
N ILE A 121 15.61 -4.44 -19.30
CA ILE A 121 15.12 -5.18 -18.14
C ILE A 121 13.96 -6.11 -18.52
N ASP A 122 13.03 -5.65 -19.36
CA ASP A 122 11.95 -6.48 -19.89
C ASP A 122 12.50 -7.68 -20.68
N ASN A 123 13.40 -7.42 -21.62
CA ASN A 123 14.08 -8.46 -22.40
C ASN A 123 14.83 -9.46 -21.50
N TYR A 124 15.51 -8.96 -20.46
CA TYR A 124 16.18 -9.84 -19.49
C TYR A 124 15.18 -10.70 -18.73
N MET A 125 14.07 -10.14 -18.22
CA MET A 125 13.03 -10.91 -17.55
C MET A 125 12.46 -11.99 -18.45
N GLN A 126 12.15 -11.68 -19.72
CA GLN A 126 11.66 -12.67 -20.68
C GLN A 126 12.66 -13.81 -20.94
N SER A 127 13.97 -13.55 -20.82
CA SER A 127 15.01 -14.59 -20.93
C SER A 127 15.01 -15.60 -19.76
N LEU A 128 14.35 -15.28 -18.65
CA LEU A 128 14.21 -16.13 -17.47
C LEU A 128 13.07 -17.17 -17.61
N ASP A 129 12.52 -17.35 -18.81
CA ASP A 129 11.54 -18.39 -19.08
C ASP A 129 12.14 -19.79 -18.88
N ALA A 130 11.61 -20.51 -17.89
CA ALA A 130 12.08 -21.83 -17.50
C ALA A 130 10.97 -22.63 -16.81
N THR A 131 10.99 -23.95 -16.99
CA THR A 131 10.03 -24.88 -16.36
C THR A 131 10.64 -25.73 -15.25
N THR A 132 11.96 -25.63 -15.04
CA THR A 132 12.70 -26.32 -13.98
C THR A 132 13.64 -25.35 -13.26
N THR A 133 14.00 -25.66 -12.01
CA THR A 133 14.95 -24.82 -11.25
C THR A 133 16.36 -24.90 -11.83
N ALA A 134 16.75 -26.03 -12.43
CA ALA A 134 18.04 -26.19 -13.12
C ALA A 134 18.15 -25.24 -14.33
N ASP A 135 17.12 -25.21 -15.17
CA ASP A 135 17.09 -24.31 -16.33
C ASP A 135 17.04 -22.85 -15.89
N LEU A 136 16.23 -22.52 -14.88
CA LEU A 136 16.15 -21.16 -14.34
C LEU A 136 17.50 -20.68 -13.79
N ARG A 137 18.26 -21.55 -13.10
CA ARG A 137 19.64 -21.27 -12.66
C ARG A 137 20.57 -20.99 -13.84
N ILE A 138 20.45 -21.74 -14.93
CA ILE A 138 21.23 -21.50 -16.17
C ILE A 138 20.90 -20.13 -16.77
N GLN A 139 19.62 -19.74 -16.82
CA GLN A 139 19.24 -18.40 -17.33
C GLN A 139 19.71 -17.28 -16.41
N CYS A 140 19.58 -17.45 -15.09
CA CYS A 140 20.13 -16.51 -14.11
C CYS A 140 21.66 -16.31 -14.24
N ALA A 141 22.40 -17.33 -14.67
CA ALA A 141 23.84 -17.23 -14.89
C ALA A 141 24.21 -16.37 -16.12
N LYS A 142 23.25 -16.10 -17.02
CA LYS A 142 23.42 -15.26 -18.21
C LYS A 142 22.97 -13.82 -18.00
N CYS A 143 22.70 -13.40 -16.76
CA CYS A 143 22.28 -12.04 -16.45
C CYS A 143 23.28 -11.01 -17.03
N PRO A 144 22.82 -10.01 -17.80
CA PRO A 144 23.70 -9.12 -18.57
C PRO A 144 24.28 -7.97 -17.72
N LEU A 145 24.85 -8.30 -16.56
CA LEU A 145 25.51 -7.32 -15.69
C LEU A 145 26.82 -6.83 -16.31
N SER A 146 27.13 -5.55 -16.13
CA SER A 146 28.37 -4.97 -16.64
C SER A 146 29.57 -5.43 -15.79
N GLU A 147 30.74 -5.53 -16.42
CA GLU A 147 32.02 -5.76 -15.74
C GLU A 147 32.97 -4.59 -16.05
N PRO A 148 33.29 -3.72 -15.07
CA PRO A 148 32.83 -3.72 -13.68
C PRO A 148 31.33 -3.34 -13.55
N PHE A 149 30.73 -3.73 -12.43
CA PHE A 149 29.32 -3.44 -12.11
C PHE A 149 29.06 -1.93 -12.12
N ASN A 150 28.01 -1.52 -12.82
CA ASN A 150 27.53 -0.15 -12.87
C ASN A 150 26.16 -0.07 -12.16
N ARG A 151 26.13 0.53 -10.97
CA ARG A 151 24.90 0.62 -10.16
C ARG A 151 23.74 1.31 -10.88
N ASP A 152 23.98 2.34 -11.67
CA ASP A 152 22.89 3.08 -12.31
C ASP A 152 22.24 2.29 -13.46
N LYS A 153 23.01 1.40 -14.09
CA LYS A 153 22.56 0.58 -15.23
C LYS A 153 22.11 -0.82 -14.82
N ASP A 154 22.88 -1.46 -13.94
CA ASP A 154 22.77 -2.89 -13.68
C ASP A 154 21.86 -3.22 -12.48
N PHE A 155 21.48 -2.22 -11.67
CA PHE A 155 20.76 -2.45 -10.42
C PHE A 155 19.44 -3.18 -10.59
N ASP A 156 18.61 -2.77 -11.55
CA ASP A 156 17.30 -3.42 -11.75
C ASP A 156 17.46 -4.87 -12.21
N ALA A 157 18.44 -5.15 -13.08
CA ALA A 157 18.76 -6.51 -13.51
C ALA A 157 19.29 -7.36 -12.34
N GLU A 158 20.15 -6.80 -11.49
CA GLU A 158 20.65 -7.45 -10.27
C GLU A 158 19.52 -7.70 -9.26
N TRP A 159 18.59 -6.76 -9.09
CA TRP A 159 17.44 -6.90 -8.21
C TRP A 159 16.49 -8.01 -8.69
N VAL A 160 16.19 -8.06 -10.00
CA VAL A 160 15.42 -9.16 -10.61
C VAL A 160 16.15 -10.49 -10.39
N LEU A 161 17.45 -10.55 -10.70
CA LEU A 161 18.27 -11.74 -10.51
C LEU A 161 18.22 -12.24 -9.06
N SER A 162 18.36 -11.33 -8.10
CA SER A 162 18.36 -11.63 -6.67
C SER A 162 16.99 -12.16 -6.23
N SER A 163 15.91 -11.50 -6.66
CA SER A 163 14.53 -11.91 -6.35
C SER A 163 14.22 -13.31 -6.92
N VAL A 164 14.62 -13.59 -8.16
CA VAL A 164 14.42 -14.90 -8.79
C VAL A 164 15.27 -15.98 -8.12
N ARG A 165 16.51 -15.68 -7.74
CA ARG A 165 17.37 -16.63 -6.99
C ARG A 165 16.79 -16.98 -5.62
N MET A 166 16.22 -16.00 -4.90
CA MET A 166 15.48 -16.27 -3.67
C MET A 166 14.32 -17.24 -3.92
N MET A 167 13.55 -17.03 -4.98
CA MET A 167 12.45 -17.92 -5.34
C MET A 167 12.91 -19.34 -5.72
N ILE A 168 14.05 -19.49 -6.41
CA ILE A 168 14.63 -20.81 -6.69
C ILE A 168 14.85 -21.63 -5.40
N HIS A 169 15.38 -21.01 -4.34
CA HIS A 169 15.57 -21.69 -3.06
C HIS A 169 14.24 -22.15 -2.44
N GLU A 170 13.17 -21.38 -2.59
CA GLU A 170 11.84 -21.76 -2.10
C GLU A 170 11.18 -22.85 -2.95
N TYR A 171 11.45 -22.90 -4.25
CA TYR A 171 11.01 -24.00 -5.12
C TYR A 171 11.70 -25.32 -4.77
N GLU A 172 13.03 -25.31 -4.61
CA GLU A 172 13.82 -26.51 -4.34
C GLU A 172 13.53 -27.09 -2.94
N SER A 173 13.23 -26.24 -1.97
CA SER A 173 12.82 -26.66 -0.62
C SER A 173 11.35 -27.08 -0.52
N GLY A 174 10.52 -26.68 -1.48
CA GLY A 174 9.08 -26.93 -1.46
C GLY A 174 8.29 -26.09 -0.45
N ASN A 175 8.91 -25.08 0.16
CA ASN A 175 8.31 -24.30 1.26
C ASN A 175 7.03 -23.57 0.84
N LEU A 176 6.92 -23.12 -0.42
CA LEU A 176 5.77 -22.36 -0.94
C LEU A 176 4.45 -23.16 -0.96
N ARG A 177 4.53 -24.48 -0.81
CA ARG A 177 3.37 -25.39 -0.78
C ARG A 177 2.70 -25.48 0.59
N THR A 178 3.34 -24.90 1.62
CA THR A 178 2.85 -24.93 2.99
C THR A 178 2.59 -23.52 3.50
N SER A 179 1.72 -23.39 4.50
CA SER A 179 1.46 -22.12 5.17
C SER A 179 2.56 -21.82 6.17
N HIS A 180 2.97 -20.55 6.24
CA HIS A 180 3.94 -20.07 7.20
C HIS A 180 3.37 -18.91 8.03
N ASN A 181 4.11 -18.51 9.06
CA ASN A 181 3.79 -17.27 9.77
C ASN A 181 4.12 -16.04 8.92
N GLU A 182 3.64 -14.88 9.35
CA GLU A 182 3.82 -13.62 8.63
C GLU A 182 5.28 -13.27 8.42
N LEU A 183 6.08 -13.34 9.49
CA LEU A 183 7.51 -13.02 9.45
C LEU A 183 8.28 -13.86 8.42
N TRP A 184 7.89 -15.12 8.23
CA TRP A 184 8.47 -15.97 7.19
C TRP A 184 8.23 -15.39 5.81
N TYR A 185 6.99 -15.00 5.47
CA TYR A 185 6.69 -14.38 4.19
C TYR A 185 7.44 -13.05 4.02
N MET A 186 7.50 -12.25 5.09
CA MET A 186 8.20 -10.97 5.06
C MET A 186 9.70 -11.12 4.78
N LEU A 187 10.37 -12.07 5.44
CA LEU A 187 11.82 -12.26 5.30
C LEU A 187 12.22 -13.04 4.04
N ARG A 188 11.40 -13.99 3.60
CA ARG A 188 11.77 -14.96 2.56
C ARG A 188 11.21 -14.59 1.19
N ILE A 189 10.10 -13.85 1.15
CA ILE A 189 9.39 -13.50 -0.08
C ILE A 189 9.42 -11.98 -0.26
N TRP A 190 8.80 -11.24 0.66
CA TRP A 190 8.57 -9.80 0.48
C TRP A 190 9.79 -8.92 0.78
N SER A 191 10.91 -9.51 1.16
CA SER A 191 12.21 -8.81 1.20
C SER A 191 12.64 -8.28 -0.17
N MET A 192 12.02 -8.76 -1.26
CA MET A 192 12.18 -8.16 -2.59
C MET A 192 11.72 -6.69 -2.61
N VAL A 193 10.67 -6.33 -1.86
CA VAL A 193 10.18 -4.95 -1.74
C VAL A 193 11.17 -4.08 -0.98
N ASP A 194 11.89 -4.64 0.00
CA ASP A 194 12.84 -3.89 0.83
C ASP A 194 13.96 -3.30 0.00
N ARG A 195 14.54 -4.15 -0.86
CA ARG A 195 15.70 -3.80 -1.69
C ARG A 195 15.33 -3.16 -3.01
N LEU A 196 14.03 -3.08 -3.32
CA LEU A 196 13.56 -2.52 -4.58
C LEU A 196 14.07 -1.09 -4.78
N PHE A 197 14.10 -0.30 -3.70
CA PHE A 197 14.39 1.13 -3.75
C PHE A 197 15.86 1.48 -3.44
N ASP A 198 16.75 0.51 -3.24
CA ASP A 198 18.12 0.77 -2.77
C ASP A 198 18.95 1.61 -3.77
N ASN A 199 18.58 1.68 -5.05
CA ASN A 199 19.23 2.56 -6.03
C ASN A 199 18.81 4.03 -5.93
N MET A 200 17.81 4.37 -5.12
CA MET A 200 17.37 5.75 -4.92
C MET A 200 18.10 6.39 -3.72
N PRO A 201 19.00 7.36 -3.94
CA PRO A 201 19.81 7.91 -2.86
C PRO A 201 18.98 8.53 -1.73
N GLY A 202 19.17 8.01 -0.52
CA GLY A 202 18.54 8.46 0.71
C GLY A 202 17.10 7.96 0.92
N LEU A 203 16.55 7.17 0.01
CA LEU A 203 15.29 6.49 0.20
C LEU A 203 15.54 5.18 0.97
N GLU A 204 14.75 4.95 2.02
CA GLU A 204 14.90 3.81 2.93
C GLU A 204 13.54 3.10 3.09
N THR A 205 13.59 1.77 3.13
CA THR A 205 12.47 0.92 3.54
C THR A 205 12.63 0.55 5.01
N VAL A 206 11.79 1.14 5.86
CA VAL A 206 11.83 0.95 7.30
C VAL A 206 10.79 -0.07 7.71
N ARG A 207 11.25 -1.22 8.22
CA ARG A 207 10.39 -2.28 8.76
C ARG A 207 10.20 -2.17 10.27
N GLY A 208 9.12 -2.78 10.74
CA GLY A 208 8.90 -3.04 12.16
C GLY A 208 8.10 -1.93 12.83
N ASP A 209 6.78 -2.02 12.66
CA ASP A 209 5.79 -1.23 13.42
C ASP A 209 6.12 0.26 13.53
N SER A 210 6.72 0.80 12.47
CA SER A 210 7.22 2.17 12.46
C SER A 210 6.05 3.12 12.32
N ALA A 211 6.02 4.13 13.17
CA ALA A 211 4.92 5.09 13.20
C ALA A 211 5.14 6.17 12.13
N SER A 212 4.18 6.34 11.23
CA SER A 212 4.24 7.35 10.17
C SER A 212 4.39 8.76 10.75
N ILE A 213 5.41 9.46 10.28
CA ILE A 213 5.67 10.86 10.58
C ILE A 213 4.53 11.71 10.03
N SER A 214 4.08 11.46 8.81
CA SER A 214 3.02 12.25 8.15
C SER A 214 1.69 12.15 8.90
N THR A 215 1.30 10.95 9.32
CA THR A 215 0.12 10.77 10.18
C THR A 215 0.30 11.44 11.54
N SER A 216 1.50 11.39 12.12
CA SER A 216 1.77 12.10 13.38
C SER A 216 1.68 13.61 13.21
N LEU A 217 2.18 14.18 12.11
CA LEU A 217 2.09 15.60 11.82
C LEU A 217 0.63 16.05 11.74
N ARG A 218 -0.20 15.38 10.91
CA ARG A 218 -1.63 15.70 10.80
C ARG A 218 -2.34 15.65 12.16
N LYS A 219 -2.16 14.56 12.92
CA LYS A 219 -2.82 14.40 14.24
C LYS A 219 -2.40 15.45 15.27
N ASN A 220 -1.30 16.17 15.05
CA ASN A 220 -0.77 17.17 15.98
C ASN A 220 -0.71 18.58 15.35
N GLU A 221 -1.41 18.84 14.24
CA GLU A 221 -1.39 20.15 13.56
C GLU A 221 -1.84 21.28 14.49
N GLU A 222 -2.90 21.05 15.26
CA GLU A 222 -3.45 22.02 16.22
C GLU A 222 -2.76 22.00 17.60
N ARG A 223 -1.61 21.31 17.72
CA ARG A 223 -0.89 21.17 18.99
C ARG A 223 -0.14 22.46 19.32
N THR A 224 -0.51 23.12 20.41
CA THR A 224 0.10 24.39 20.87
C THR A 224 0.95 24.24 22.14
N SER A 225 1.77 25.25 22.42
CA SER A 225 2.54 25.35 23.67
C SER A 225 1.62 25.47 24.89
N SER A 226 2.11 25.05 26.06
CA SER A 226 1.32 25.17 27.29
C SER A 226 1.02 26.65 27.57
N SER A 227 -0.25 26.95 27.86
CA SER A 227 -0.70 28.28 28.26
C SER A 227 -1.67 28.15 29.43
N VAL A 228 -2.94 28.54 29.27
CA VAL A 228 -4.02 28.33 30.24
C VAL A 228 -4.27 26.83 30.46
N ILE A 229 -4.09 26.02 29.41
CA ILE A 229 -4.24 24.57 29.45
C ILE A 229 -2.86 23.93 29.24
N ARG A 230 -2.59 22.85 29.99
CA ARG A 230 -1.37 22.05 29.84
C ARG A 230 -1.31 21.40 28.46
N MET A 231 -0.14 21.44 27.83
CA MET A 231 0.12 20.77 26.56
C MET A 231 -0.21 19.26 26.66
N LYS A 232 -1.07 18.77 25.74
CA LYS A 232 -1.39 17.34 25.59
C LYS A 232 -0.16 16.54 25.15
N ARG A 233 -0.08 15.22 25.39
CA ARG A 233 1.04 14.38 24.87
C ARG A 233 1.01 14.28 23.34
N LYS A 234 2.16 14.07 22.70
CA LYS A 234 2.24 13.95 21.22
C LYS A 234 1.51 12.69 20.80
N ILE A 235 0.57 12.83 19.86
CA ILE A 235 -0.14 11.68 19.31
C ILE A 235 0.77 11.00 18.28
N MET A 236 0.98 9.71 18.44
CA MET A 236 1.79 8.93 17.53
C MET A 236 1.08 8.72 16.19
N GLY A 237 1.89 8.61 15.13
CA GLY A 237 1.44 8.20 13.81
C GLY A 237 0.81 6.82 13.83
N ARG A 238 0.09 6.49 12.74
CA ARG A 238 -0.32 5.10 12.50
C ARG A 238 0.94 4.27 12.24
N ARG A 239 0.96 3.04 12.73
CA ARG A 239 2.04 2.08 12.46
C ARG A 239 1.65 1.24 11.26
N GLY A 240 2.63 0.97 10.41
CA GLY A 240 2.54 -0.04 9.36
C GLY A 240 3.78 -0.92 9.38
N ASP A 241 3.72 -2.05 8.69
CA ASP A 241 4.80 -3.05 8.65
C ASP A 241 6.03 -2.59 7.87
N LEU A 242 5.81 -1.67 6.92
CA LEU A 242 6.85 -1.02 6.14
C LEU A 242 6.49 0.45 5.90
N LEU A 243 7.47 1.33 6.00
CA LEU A 243 7.42 2.71 5.52
C LEU A 243 8.51 2.94 4.48
N LEU A 244 8.17 3.63 3.40
CA LEU A 244 9.11 4.09 2.38
C LEU A 244 9.37 5.57 2.61
N GLN A 245 10.58 5.94 3.03
CA GLN A 245 10.86 7.31 3.47
C GLN A 245 12.24 7.82 3.05
N LYS A 246 12.35 9.13 2.83
CA LYS A 246 13.62 9.86 2.65
C LYS A 246 13.68 11.01 3.63
N GLY A 247 14.46 10.86 4.69
CA GLY A 247 14.46 11.80 5.80
C GLY A 247 13.09 11.86 6.47
N THR A 248 12.41 13.01 6.37
CA THR A 248 11.05 13.21 6.93
C THR A 248 9.94 13.10 5.89
N ALA A 249 10.27 12.87 4.63
CA ALA A 249 9.32 12.67 3.54
C ALA A 249 8.98 11.18 3.42
N GLU A 250 7.69 10.85 3.40
CA GLU A 250 7.20 9.48 3.26
C GLU A 250 6.48 9.35 1.91
N TYR A 251 6.80 8.30 1.17
CA TYR A 251 6.34 8.06 -0.21
C TYR A 251 5.43 6.84 -0.32
N GLY A 252 5.41 6.00 0.71
CA GLY A 252 4.63 4.79 0.68
C GLY A 252 4.71 3.97 1.96
N CYS A 253 3.95 2.89 1.99
CA CYS A 253 3.86 2.00 3.14
C CYS A 253 3.39 0.60 2.77
N ALA A 254 3.47 -0.35 3.70
CA ALA A 254 2.84 -1.65 3.55
C ALA A 254 2.12 -2.11 4.83
N GLU A 255 1.09 -2.93 4.62
CA GLU A 255 0.48 -3.78 5.65
C GLU A 255 0.67 -5.24 5.20
N ALA A 256 0.99 -6.12 6.14
CA ALA A 256 1.28 -7.51 5.91
C ALA A 256 0.37 -8.44 6.73
N GLY A 257 0.07 -9.59 6.14
CA GLY A 257 -0.70 -10.65 6.76
C GLY A 257 -0.16 -12.02 6.38
N ALA A 258 -0.13 -12.95 7.33
CA ALA A 258 0.28 -14.34 7.04
C ALA A 258 -0.65 -15.08 6.05
N LYS A 259 -1.90 -14.64 5.90
CA LYS A 259 -2.95 -15.36 5.17
C LYS A 259 -3.63 -14.49 4.14
N PHE A 260 -3.97 -15.10 3.01
CA PHE A 260 -4.87 -14.53 2.02
C PHE A 260 -6.18 -15.32 2.03
N ASP A 261 -7.18 -14.80 2.74
CA ASP A 261 -8.51 -15.42 2.88
C ASP A 261 -9.47 -15.03 1.72
N GLY A 262 -8.89 -14.70 0.56
CA GLY A 262 -9.62 -14.22 -0.62
C GLY A 262 -9.81 -12.70 -0.65
N PRO A 263 -10.39 -12.18 -1.75
CA PRO A 263 -10.56 -10.73 -1.95
C PRO A 263 -11.47 -10.07 -0.90
N ASN A 264 -12.36 -10.84 -0.27
CA ASN A 264 -13.33 -10.38 0.72
C ASN A 264 -12.91 -10.69 2.17
N GLY A 265 -11.64 -11.01 2.42
CA GLY A 265 -11.15 -11.24 3.79
C GLY A 265 -11.22 -9.98 4.65
N SER A 266 -11.78 -10.07 5.86
CA SER A 266 -12.06 -8.90 6.72
C SER A 266 -10.81 -8.07 7.04
N LYS A 267 -9.70 -8.72 7.44
CA LYS A 267 -8.41 -8.05 7.76
C LYS A 267 -7.94 -7.22 6.56
N ARG A 268 -7.91 -7.84 5.37
CA ARG A 268 -7.53 -7.20 4.10
C ARG A 268 -8.46 -6.03 3.74
N MET A 269 -9.78 -6.18 3.90
CA MET A 269 -10.73 -5.10 3.61
C MET A 269 -10.49 -3.89 4.51
N VAL A 270 -10.16 -4.10 5.79
CA VAL A 270 -9.84 -3.01 6.71
C VAL A 270 -8.49 -2.37 6.38
N GLU A 271 -7.45 -3.16 6.15
CA GLU A 271 -6.10 -2.67 5.84
C GLU A 271 -6.08 -1.90 4.50
N SER A 272 -6.53 -2.55 3.43
CA SER A 272 -6.54 -1.97 2.09
C SER A 272 -7.66 -0.96 1.87
N GLY A 273 -8.74 -1.01 2.65
CA GLY A 273 -9.92 -0.16 2.50
C GLY A 273 -9.91 1.06 3.40
N LEU A 274 -9.16 1.07 4.52
CA LEU A 274 -9.20 2.21 5.46
C LEU A 274 -7.83 2.55 6.04
N LYS A 275 -7.08 1.56 6.55
CA LYS A 275 -5.83 1.83 7.29
C LYS A 275 -4.74 2.40 6.40
N THR A 276 -4.39 1.68 5.34
CA THR A 276 -3.37 2.07 4.36
C THR A 276 -3.80 3.32 3.58
N PRO A 277 -5.03 3.43 3.03
CA PRO A 277 -5.46 4.64 2.32
C PRO A 277 -5.34 5.93 3.14
N LYS A 278 -5.73 5.93 4.41
CA LYS A 278 -5.59 7.13 5.26
C LYS A 278 -4.13 7.50 5.50
N MET A 279 -3.26 6.50 5.67
CA MET A 279 -1.83 6.74 5.85
C MET A 279 -1.20 7.29 4.56
N LEU A 280 -1.53 6.72 3.40
CA LEU A 280 -1.12 7.24 2.08
C LEU A 280 -1.58 8.68 1.86
N LYS A 281 -2.82 9.03 2.24
CA LYS A 281 -3.31 10.41 2.15
C LYS A 281 -2.49 11.35 3.02
N ASP A 282 -2.22 10.96 4.27
CA ASP A 282 -1.41 11.75 5.19
C ASP A 282 -0.01 12.02 4.60
N MET A 283 0.60 10.99 4.00
CA MET A 283 1.88 11.09 3.29
C MET A 283 1.79 12.03 2.09
N LEU A 284 0.78 11.88 1.23
CA LEU A 284 0.57 12.71 0.05
C LEU A 284 0.42 14.20 0.41
N ASN A 285 -0.38 14.50 1.44
CA ASN A 285 -0.56 15.86 1.93
C ASN A 285 0.75 16.45 2.47
N ASN A 286 1.54 15.66 3.20
CA ASN A 286 2.83 16.10 3.72
C ASN A 286 3.84 16.34 2.58
N LEU A 287 3.86 15.49 1.55
CA LEU A 287 4.65 15.72 0.34
C LEU A 287 4.24 17.00 -0.39
N ALA A 288 2.94 17.29 -0.47
CA ALA A 288 2.44 18.54 -1.04
C ALA A 288 2.95 19.77 -0.26
N ILE A 289 2.98 19.70 1.07
CA ILE A 289 3.55 20.76 1.94
C ILE A 289 5.06 20.90 1.71
N ILE A 290 5.81 19.80 1.62
CA ILE A 290 7.25 19.81 1.33
C ILE A 290 7.54 20.46 -0.03
N CYS A 291 6.66 20.22 -1.01
CA CYS A 291 6.67 20.87 -2.32
C CYS A 291 6.10 22.30 -2.32
N GLN A 292 5.85 22.90 -1.15
CA GLN A 292 5.31 24.25 -0.99
C GLN A 292 3.95 24.47 -1.68
N GLN A 293 3.19 23.38 -1.87
CA GLN A 293 1.91 23.37 -2.59
C GLN A 293 2.01 23.95 -4.03
N GLU A 294 3.18 23.86 -4.66
CA GLU A 294 3.34 24.27 -6.06
C GLU A 294 2.51 23.34 -6.95
N GLU A 295 1.43 23.87 -7.56
CA GLU A 295 0.42 23.11 -8.30
C GLU A 295 1.04 22.14 -9.32
N ALA A 296 2.00 22.61 -10.12
CA ALA A 296 2.71 21.80 -11.11
C ALA A 296 3.43 20.57 -10.50
N ARG A 297 3.88 20.65 -9.25
CA ARG A 297 4.50 19.52 -8.54
C ARG A 297 3.46 18.64 -7.88
N VAL A 298 2.45 19.24 -7.23
CA VAL A 298 1.41 18.52 -6.48
C VAL A 298 0.59 17.62 -7.40
N VAL A 299 0.25 18.10 -8.60
CA VAL A 299 -0.48 17.31 -9.60
C VAL A 299 0.26 16.02 -9.99
N GLY A 300 1.60 16.01 -9.92
CA GLY A 300 2.44 14.85 -10.19
C GLY A 300 2.74 13.97 -8.97
N LEU A 301 2.38 14.37 -7.74
CA LEU A 301 2.70 13.61 -6.53
C LEU A 301 1.85 12.34 -6.41
N ARG A 302 2.49 11.24 -6.09
CA ARG A 302 1.85 9.94 -5.87
C ARG A 302 2.43 9.29 -4.63
N THR A 303 1.61 8.51 -3.92
CA THR A 303 2.06 7.62 -2.85
C THR A 303 1.65 6.19 -3.14
N VAL A 304 2.47 5.23 -2.71
CA VAL A 304 2.29 3.80 -3.03
C VAL A 304 2.12 2.96 -1.76
N GLY A 305 1.10 2.12 -1.74
CA GLY A 305 0.81 1.17 -0.67
C GLY A 305 0.94 -0.27 -1.15
N PHE A 306 1.55 -1.14 -0.35
CA PHE A 306 1.60 -2.57 -0.61
C PHE A 306 0.74 -3.32 0.41
N ILE A 307 -0.23 -4.09 -0.06
CA ILE A 307 -1.03 -4.99 0.79
C ILE A 307 -0.52 -6.39 0.55
N LEU A 308 0.20 -6.93 1.52
CA LEU A 308 0.88 -8.22 1.44
C LEU A 308 0.08 -9.25 2.23
N SER A 309 -0.31 -10.36 1.61
CA SER A 309 -1.12 -11.40 2.25
C SER A 309 -0.62 -12.77 1.82
N GLY A 310 0.21 -13.41 2.65
CA GLY A 310 0.89 -14.67 2.30
C GLY A 310 1.74 -14.50 1.04
N LEU A 311 1.34 -15.16 -0.05
CA LEU A 311 1.98 -15.08 -1.38
C LEU A 311 1.25 -14.14 -2.36
N THR A 312 0.29 -13.35 -1.89
CA THR A 312 -0.50 -12.41 -2.70
C THR A 312 -0.15 -10.98 -2.35
N MET A 313 -0.13 -10.10 -3.36
CA MET A 313 0.06 -8.66 -3.21
C MET A 313 -1.01 -7.87 -3.98
N GLU A 314 -1.50 -6.79 -3.39
CA GLU A 314 -2.20 -5.71 -4.09
C GLU A 314 -1.38 -4.42 -3.93
N ILE A 315 -1.27 -3.64 -5.00
CA ILE A 315 -0.67 -2.30 -4.95
C ILE A 315 -1.80 -1.29 -4.93
N LEU A 316 -1.70 -0.35 -3.99
CA LEU A 316 -2.53 0.83 -3.88
C LEU A 316 -1.73 2.03 -4.35
N THR A 317 -2.29 2.86 -5.21
CA THR A 317 -1.68 4.14 -5.56
C THR A 317 -2.66 5.25 -5.26
N MET A 318 -2.16 6.34 -4.68
CA MET A 318 -2.98 7.44 -4.25
C MET A 318 -2.50 8.77 -4.83
N ASP A 319 -3.46 9.55 -5.34
CA ASP A 319 -3.25 10.84 -5.97
C ASP A 319 -4.35 11.87 -5.68
N ALA A 320 -4.12 13.13 -6.05
CA ALA A 320 -5.09 14.22 -5.89
C ALA A 320 -5.36 14.88 -7.26
N PRO A 321 -6.16 14.23 -8.12
CA PRO A 321 -6.28 14.64 -9.52
C PRO A 321 -7.13 15.91 -9.70
N ASN A 322 -8.06 16.20 -8.78
CA ASN A 322 -8.91 17.39 -8.85
C ASN A 322 -9.60 17.68 -7.51
N GLY A 323 -9.94 18.95 -7.32
CA GLY A 323 -10.65 19.48 -6.16
C GLY A 323 -10.07 19.05 -4.82
N TYR A 324 -10.94 18.70 -3.88
CA TYR A 324 -10.55 18.31 -2.53
C TYR A 324 -10.44 16.78 -2.37
N ILE A 325 -10.44 16.05 -3.48
CA ILE A 325 -10.52 14.60 -3.51
C ILE A 325 -9.15 13.98 -3.68
N THR A 326 -8.86 13.02 -2.79
CA THR A 326 -7.77 12.09 -2.97
C THR A 326 -8.32 10.81 -3.58
N ARG A 327 -7.86 10.42 -4.75
CA ARG A 327 -8.31 9.20 -5.44
C ARG A 327 -7.39 8.03 -5.09
N LEU A 328 -8.02 6.90 -4.76
CA LEU A 328 -7.36 5.62 -4.55
C LEU A 328 -7.54 4.75 -5.79
N THR A 329 -6.43 4.30 -6.36
CA THR A 329 -6.40 3.31 -7.43
C THR A 329 -5.84 1.99 -6.91
N ARG A 330 -6.49 0.90 -7.27
CA ARG A 330 -6.07 -0.47 -6.91
C ARG A 330 -5.56 -1.21 -8.13
N SER A 331 -4.43 -1.90 -7.98
CA SER A 331 -3.98 -2.85 -8.99
C SER A 331 -4.84 -4.12 -8.98
N LYS A 332 -4.66 -4.97 -9.99
CA LYS A 332 -5.04 -6.38 -9.86
C LYS A 332 -4.22 -7.04 -8.73
N LEU A 333 -4.65 -8.23 -8.31
CA LEU A 333 -3.86 -9.06 -7.42
C LEU A 333 -2.68 -9.68 -8.17
N TYR A 334 -1.50 -9.56 -7.59
CA TYR A 334 -0.29 -10.27 -8.01
C TYR A 334 -0.02 -11.42 -7.05
N GLN A 335 0.61 -12.48 -7.55
CA GLN A 335 0.91 -13.67 -6.78
C GLN A 335 2.36 -14.07 -6.96
N VAL A 336 2.90 -14.75 -5.96
CA VAL A 336 4.15 -15.49 -6.07
C VAL A 336 3.79 -16.94 -6.44
N PRO A 337 4.28 -17.48 -7.57
CA PRO A 337 3.92 -18.82 -7.98
C PRO A 337 4.54 -19.83 -7.04
N LYS A 338 3.83 -20.94 -6.79
CA LYS A 338 4.31 -22.06 -5.95
C LYS A 338 5.20 -23.05 -6.70
N GLU A 339 5.14 -23.01 -8.03
CA GLU A 339 5.89 -23.90 -8.92
C GLU A 339 6.72 -23.08 -9.90
N VAL A 340 7.92 -23.58 -10.20
CA VAL A 340 8.85 -22.93 -11.13
C VAL A 340 8.28 -22.79 -12.55
N SER A 341 7.42 -23.74 -12.98
CA SER A 341 6.76 -23.68 -14.29
C SER A 341 5.83 -22.48 -14.49
N SER A 342 5.51 -21.74 -13.41
CA SER A 342 4.66 -20.56 -13.46
C SER A 342 5.45 -19.25 -13.26
N VAL A 343 6.78 -19.30 -13.24
CA VAL A 343 7.63 -18.09 -13.09
C VAL A 343 7.31 -17.07 -14.17
N ASN A 344 7.30 -17.48 -15.44
CA ASN A 344 7.03 -16.57 -16.56
C ASN A 344 5.63 -15.93 -16.48
N ALA A 345 4.59 -16.73 -16.26
CA ALA A 345 3.21 -16.25 -16.26
C ALA A 345 2.81 -15.47 -14.99
N ILE A 346 3.51 -15.64 -13.87
CA ILE A 346 3.08 -15.12 -12.56
C ILE A 346 4.16 -14.29 -11.87
N LEU A 347 5.38 -14.79 -11.72
CA LEU A 347 6.46 -14.09 -11.01
C LEU A 347 6.96 -12.89 -11.81
N LEU A 348 7.21 -13.03 -13.11
CA LEU A 348 7.76 -11.93 -13.91
C LEU A 348 6.82 -10.72 -13.99
N PRO A 349 5.49 -10.88 -14.20
CA PRO A 349 4.56 -9.75 -14.09
C PRO A 349 4.54 -9.07 -12.72
N LEU A 350 4.75 -9.84 -11.64
CA LEU A 350 4.89 -9.29 -10.28
C LEU A 350 6.18 -8.45 -10.15
N LEU A 351 7.32 -8.95 -10.65
CA LEU A 351 8.58 -8.21 -10.60
C LEU A 351 8.54 -6.96 -11.49
N SER A 352 7.91 -7.06 -12.67
CA SER A 352 7.71 -5.93 -13.59
C SER A 352 6.90 -4.81 -12.93
N VAL A 353 5.74 -5.10 -12.33
CA VAL A 353 4.95 -4.05 -11.67
C VAL A 353 5.67 -3.45 -10.48
N LEU A 354 6.46 -4.24 -9.73
CA LEU A 354 7.26 -3.73 -8.62
C LEU A 354 8.30 -2.71 -9.10
N ILE A 355 9.05 -3.01 -10.17
CA ILE A 355 9.99 -2.05 -10.76
C ILE A 355 9.27 -0.78 -11.19
N SER A 356 8.10 -0.90 -11.82
CA SER A 356 7.32 0.25 -12.23
C SER A 356 6.75 1.08 -11.06
N THR A 357 6.84 0.63 -9.80
CA THR A 357 6.46 1.45 -8.63
C THR A 357 7.55 2.43 -8.17
N LYS A 358 8.74 2.36 -8.76
CA LYS A 358 9.82 3.33 -8.61
C LYS A 358 9.44 4.66 -9.25
#